data_AF-A0A6N3URC5-F1
#
_entry.id   AF-A0A6N3URC5-F1
#
_cell.length_a   1.000
_cell.length_b   1.000
_cell.length_c   1.000
_cell.angle_alpha   90.00
_cell.angle_beta   90.00
_cell.angle_gamma   90.00
#
_symmetry.space_group_name_H-M   'P 1'
#
loop_
_entity.id
_entity.type
_entity.pdbx_description
1 polymer ?
#
loop_
_entity_poly.entity_id
_entity_poly.type
_entity_poly.pdbx_seq_one_letter_code
_entity_poly.pdbx_strand_id
1 'polypeptide(L)'
;MTTPSWNSLLPGHQSMKTMSADELGAVEQASGDYLAVLANGISGIGHMLACTASNSETGISSSAVTDIGWMLESLGVLISNLSDTRNSADFLLTEVKVGE
;
A
#
# COMPACT_ATOMS: atom_id res chain seq x y z
N MET A 1 -21.07 -0.90 -14.68
CA MET A 1 -20.55 -0.49 -13.36
C MET A 1 -19.05 -0.58 -13.43
N THR A 2 -18.32 0.49 -13.10
CA THR A 2 -16.87 0.45 -12.95
C THR A 2 -16.54 -0.23 -11.63
N THR A 3 -15.74 -1.29 -11.66
CA THR A 3 -15.22 -1.91 -10.43
C THR A 3 -14.38 -0.86 -9.70
N PRO A 4 -14.66 -0.57 -8.42
CA PRO A 4 -13.84 0.37 -7.66
C PRO A 4 -12.40 -0.15 -7.64
N SER A 5 -11.44 0.70 -8.02
CA SER A 5 -10.02 0.40 -7.81
C SER A 5 -9.65 0.80 -6.38
N TRP A 6 -8.64 0.16 -5.80
CA TRP A 6 -8.14 0.55 -4.47
C TRP A 6 -7.81 2.03 -4.38
N ASN A 7 -7.27 2.60 -5.46
CA ASN A 7 -6.97 4.03 -5.56
C ASN A 7 -8.22 4.90 -5.38
N SER A 8 -9.37 4.48 -5.94
CA SER A 8 -10.63 5.24 -5.81
C SER A 8 -11.23 5.24 -4.40
N LEU A 9 -10.74 4.38 -3.50
CA LEU A 9 -11.19 4.28 -2.12
C LEU A 9 -10.33 5.09 -1.14
N LEU A 10 -9.14 5.53 -1.57
CA LEU A 10 -8.27 6.36 -0.75
C LEU A 10 -8.69 7.83 -0.87
N PRO A 11 -8.56 8.62 0.20
CA PRO A 11 -8.81 10.05 0.12
C PRO A 11 -7.84 10.67 -0.88
N GLY A 12 -8.39 11.31 -1.91
CA GLY A 12 -7.62 12.05 -2.91
C GLY A 12 -7.21 13.42 -2.38
N HIS A 13 -6.21 14.04 -3.02
CA HIS A 13 -5.66 15.34 -2.60
C HIS A 13 -6.71 16.43 -2.35
N GLN A 14 -7.73 16.54 -3.21
CA GLN A 14 -8.80 17.54 -3.02
C GLN A 14 -9.66 17.28 -1.78
N SER A 15 -9.92 16.01 -1.44
CA SER A 15 -10.66 15.67 -0.23
C SER A 15 -9.85 15.94 1.04
N MET A 16 -8.53 15.77 0.97
CA MET A 16 -7.63 16.02 2.10
C MET A 16 -7.50 17.52 2.42
N LYS A 17 -7.66 18.42 1.44
CA LYS A 17 -7.63 19.88 1.68
C LYS A 17 -8.71 20.38 2.64
N THR A 18 -9.81 19.64 2.78
CA THR A 18 -10.92 20.01 3.66
C THR A 18 -10.88 19.28 5.02
N MET A 19 -9.86 18.45 5.25
CA MET A 19 -9.69 17.71 6.51
C MET A 19 -9.02 18.61 7.57
N SER A 20 -9.36 18.36 8.83
CA SER A 20 -8.68 18.93 9.99
C SER A 20 -7.27 18.35 10.18
N ALA A 21 -6.44 19.01 10.99
CA ALA A 21 -5.10 18.52 11.32
C ALA A 21 -5.12 17.11 11.94
N ASP A 22 -6.09 16.83 12.82
CA ASP A 22 -6.25 15.52 13.45
C ASP A 22 -6.61 14.43 12.43
N GLU A 23 -7.51 14.75 11.48
CA GLU A 23 -7.87 13.83 10.38
C GLU A 23 -6.68 13.58 9.45
N LEU A 24 -5.91 14.62 9.09
CA LEU A 24 -4.70 14.48 8.28
C LEU A 24 -3.64 13.64 9.00
N GLY A 25 -3.45 13.84 10.31
CA GLY A 25 -2.56 13.02 11.13
C GLY A 25 -3.00 11.55 11.19
N ALA A 26 -4.31 11.29 11.31
CA ALA A 26 -4.85 9.94 11.28
C ALA A 26 -4.63 9.25 9.91
N VAL A 27 -4.77 9.98 8.80
CA VAL A 27 -4.49 9.47 7.46
C VAL A 27 -3.01 9.15 7.30
N GLU A 28 -2.11 10.06 7.68
CA GLU A 28 -0.65 9.87 7.59
C GLU A 28 -0.22 8.61 8.36
N GLN A 29 -0.65 8.50 9.62
CA GLN A 29 -0.32 7.38 10.50
C GLN A 29 -0.89 6.06 9.95
N ALA A 30 -2.17 6.02 9.61
CA ALA A 30 -2.82 4.80 9.13
C ALA A 30 -2.18 4.32 7.81
N SER A 31 -1.94 5.23 6.85
CA SER A 31 -1.25 4.88 5.61
C SER A 31 0.17 4.35 5.87
N GLY A 32 0.91 4.94 6.81
CA GLY A 32 2.21 4.44 7.24
C GLY A 32 2.17 3.02 7.82
N ASP A 33 1.22 2.74 8.72
CA ASP A 33 1.06 1.43 9.36
C ASP A 33 0.68 0.35 8.33
N TYR A 34 -0.24 0.66 7.40
CA TYR A 34 -0.61 -0.27 6.34
C TYR A 34 0.55 -0.55 5.37
N LEU A 35 1.36 0.47 5.04
CA LEU A 35 2.56 0.28 4.23
C LEU A 35 3.55 -0.70 4.90
N ALA A 36 3.76 -0.57 6.21
CA ALA A 36 4.64 -1.46 6.95
C ALA A 36 4.13 -2.91 6.95
N VAL A 37 2.83 -3.12 7.18
CA VAL A 37 2.21 -4.45 7.13
C VAL A 37 2.31 -5.07 5.73
N LEU A 38 2.03 -4.31 4.68
CA LEU A 38 2.14 -4.78 3.30
C LEU A 38 3.57 -5.14 2.93
N ALA A 39 4.56 -4.33 3.32
CA ALA A 39 5.97 -4.62 3.10
C ALA A 39 6.40 -5.93 3.78
N ASN A 40 5.99 -6.14 5.04
CA ASN A 40 6.24 -7.38 5.76
C ASN A 40 5.58 -8.59 5.08
N GLY A 41 4.34 -8.44 4.61
CA GLY A 41 3.63 -9.48 3.86
C GLY A 41 4.34 -9.87 2.57
N ILE A 42 4.78 -8.90 1.77
CA ILE A 42 5.55 -9.12 0.53
C ILE A 42 6.88 -9.83 0.85
N SER A 43 7.56 -9.44 1.93
CA SER A 43 8.78 -10.10 2.38
C SER A 43 8.53 -11.58 2.73
N GLY A 44 7.45 -11.87 3.47
CA GLY A 44 7.04 -13.25 3.78
C GLY A 44 6.74 -14.09 2.54
N ILE A 45 6.05 -13.52 1.55
CA ILE A 45 5.81 -14.17 0.25
C ILE A 45 7.14 -14.47 -0.46
N GLY A 46 8.05 -13.50 -0.51
CA GLY A 46 9.38 -13.67 -1.11
C GLY A 46 10.18 -14.79 -0.42
N HIS A 47 10.10 -14.87 0.91
CA HIS A 47 10.74 -15.95 1.67
C HIS A 47 10.14 -17.32 1.32
N MET A 48 8.81 -17.44 1.24
CA MET A 48 8.15 -18.68 0.84
C MET A 48 8.53 -19.12 -0.58
N LEU A 49 8.62 -18.17 -1.52
CA LEU A 49 9.09 -18.43 -2.89
C LEU A 49 10.52 -18.98 -2.88
N ALA A 50 11.42 -18.36 -2.12
CA ALA A 50 12.81 -18.79 -2.00
C ALA A 50 12.93 -20.19 -1.38
N CYS A 51 12.19 -20.46 -0.29
CA CYS A 51 12.11 -21.79 0.33
C CYS A 51 11.62 -22.84 -0.67
N THR A 52 10.58 -22.52 -1.45
CA THR A 52 10.03 -23.48 -2.41
C THR A 52 10.96 -23.73 -3.58
N ALA A 53 11.60 -22.68 -4.12
CA ALA A 53 12.61 -22.82 -5.17
C ALA A 53 13.84 -23.64 -4.71
N SER A 54 14.15 -23.58 -3.41
CA SER A 54 15.25 -24.34 -2.80
C SER A 54 14.84 -25.77 -2.40
N ASN A 55 13.56 -26.11 -2.45
CA ASN A 55 13.05 -27.43 -2.13
C ASN A 55 13.10 -28.33 -3.38
N SER A 56 13.83 -29.44 -3.30
CA SER A 56 14.02 -30.38 -4.42
C SER A 56 12.88 -31.37 -4.62
N GLU A 57 11.90 -31.41 -3.73
CA GLU A 57 10.82 -32.41 -3.71
C GLU A 57 9.46 -31.82 -4.11
N THR A 58 9.14 -30.61 -3.66
CA THR A 58 7.85 -29.96 -3.92
C THR A 58 8.06 -28.50 -4.33
N GLY A 59 7.68 -28.17 -5.56
CA GLY A 59 7.74 -26.82 -6.14
C GLY A 59 6.37 -26.12 -6.20
N ILE A 60 6.38 -24.84 -6.57
CA ILE A 60 5.16 -24.09 -6.93
C ILE A 60 4.84 -24.39 -8.39
N SER A 61 3.57 -24.68 -8.70
CA SER A 61 3.15 -24.89 -10.09
C SER A 61 3.30 -23.60 -10.91
N SER A 62 3.52 -23.71 -12.22
CA SER A 62 3.67 -22.53 -13.09
C SER A 62 2.47 -21.58 -13.04
N SER A 63 1.25 -22.11 -12.85
CA SER A 63 0.05 -21.29 -12.67
C SER A 63 0.09 -20.49 -11.36
N ALA A 64 0.47 -21.12 -10.25
CA ALA A 64 0.59 -20.44 -8.97
C ALA A 64 1.71 -19.39 -8.97
N VAL A 65 2.82 -19.62 -9.68
CA VAL A 65 3.86 -18.59 -9.88
C VAL A 65 3.28 -17.37 -10.63
N THR A 66 2.46 -17.62 -11.66
CA THR A 66 1.80 -16.56 -12.43
C THR A 66 0.83 -15.75 -11.55
N ASP A 67 0.01 -16.43 -10.75
CA ASP A 67 -0.95 -15.79 -9.84
C ASP A 67 -0.22 -14.94 -8.78
N ILE A 68 0.90 -15.44 -8.25
CA ILE A 68 1.75 -14.67 -7.33
C ILE A 68 2.32 -13.43 -8.02
N GLY A 69 2.73 -13.53 -9.29
CA GLY A 69 3.19 -12.37 -10.09
C GLY A 69 2.13 -11.27 -10.18
N TRP A 70 0.91 -11.61 -10.58
CA TRP A 70 -0.20 -10.64 -10.66
C TRP A 70 -0.59 -10.05 -9.30
N MET A 71 -0.54 -10.88 -8.25
CA MET A 71 -0.76 -10.43 -6.88
C MET A 71 0.31 -9.40 -6.47
N LEU A 72 1.59 -9.69 -6.71
CA LEU A 72 2.69 -8.77 -6.38
C LEU A 72 2.60 -7.45 -7.15
N GLU A 73 2.20 -7.49 -8.43
CA GLU A 73 1.94 -6.27 -9.21
C GLU A 73 0.81 -5.43 -8.60
N SER A 74 -0.32 -6.07 -8.26
CA SER A 74 -1.46 -5.40 -7.63
C SER A 74 -1.09 -4.79 -6.28
N LEU A 75 -0.27 -5.49 -5.48
CA LEU A 75 0.26 -4.99 -4.21
C LEU A 75 1.21 -3.80 -4.42
N GLY A 76 2.05 -3.84 -5.46
CA GLY A 76 2.91 -2.71 -5.84
C GLY A 76 2.11 -1.44 -6.15
N VAL A 77 1.03 -1.57 -6.93
CA VAL A 77 0.12 -0.45 -7.20
C VAL A 77 -0.53 0.07 -5.92
N LEU A 78 -0.97 -0.81 -5.02
CA LEU A 78 -1.56 -0.41 -3.75
C LEU A 78 -0.57 0.35 -2.86
N ILE A 79 0.66 -0.15 -2.73
CA ILE A 79 1.74 0.49 -1.95
C ILE A 79 2.05 1.88 -2.50
N SER A 80 2.15 2.05 -3.81
CA SER A 80 2.36 3.37 -4.42
C SER A 80 1.25 4.35 -4.06
N ASN A 81 -0.01 3.92 -4.20
CA ASN A 81 -1.16 4.80 -3.88
C ASN A 81 -1.19 5.17 -2.39
N LEU A 82 -0.93 4.21 -1.48
CA LEU A 82 -0.87 4.49 -0.04
C LEU A 82 0.28 5.44 0.32
N SER A 83 1.42 5.31 -0.37
CA SER A 83 2.56 6.23 -0.21
C SER A 83 2.20 7.65 -0.66
N ASP A 84 1.53 7.79 -1.80
CA ASP A 84 1.08 9.09 -2.30
C ASP A 84 0.03 9.74 -1.39
N THR A 85 -0.91 8.94 -0.85
CA THR A 85 -1.89 9.40 0.13
C THR A 85 -1.20 9.89 1.41
N ARG A 86 -0.26 9.10 1.96
CA ARG A 86 0.51 9.48 3.14
C ARG A 86 1.27 10.79 2.93
N ASN A 87 2.02 10.88 1.83
CA ASN A 87 2.82 12.07 1.51
C ASN A 87 1.94 13.31 1.33
N SER A 88 0.77 13.15 0.73
CA SER A 88 -0.20 14.24 0.58
C SER A 88 -0.77 14.70 1.92
N ALA A 89 -1.05 13.77 2.84
CA ALA A 89 -1.54 14.09 4.17
C ALA A 89 -0.46 14.82 5.00
N ASP A 90 0.78 14.33 4.98
CA ASP A 90 1.92 14.95 5.66
C ASP A 90 2.22 16.37 5.15
N PHE A 91 2.19 16.57 3.83
CA PHE A 91 2.35 17.89 3.22
C PHE A 91 1.28 18.88 3.70
N LEU A 92 0.00 18.49 3.63
CA LEU A 92 -1.11 19.35 4.06
C LEU A 92 -1.08 19.61 5.58
N LEU A 93 -0.71 18.61 6.37
CA LEU A 93 -0.55 18.76 7.81
C LEU A 93 0.54 19.77 8.16
N THR A 94 1.64 19.77 7.39
CA THR A 94 2.71 20.76 7.54
C THR A 94 2.23 22.17 7.18
N GLU A 95 1.43 22.33 6.13
CA GLU A 95 0.85 23.63 5.76
C GLU A 95 -0.10 24.17 6.84
N VAL A 96 -0.93 23.31 7.43
CA VAL A 96 -1.83 23.70 8.54
C VAL A 96 -1.03 24.21 9.74
N LYS A 97 0.05 23.50 10.12
CA LYS A 97 0.91 23.87 11.26
C LYS A 97 1.70 25.15 11.06
N VAL A 98 1.98 25.55 9.82
CA VAL A 98 2.70 26.80 9.49
C VAL A 98 1.75 28.01 9.44
N GLY A 99 0.46 27.78 9.21
CA GLY A 99 -0.57 28.81 9.15
C GLY A 99 -1.20 29.21 10.49
N GLU A 100 -0.91 28.47 11.57
CA GLU A 100 -1.27 28.78 12.97
C GLU A 100 -0.21 29.66 13.66
#